data_AF-A0A537LL73-F1
#
_entry.id   AF-A0A537LL73-F1
#
_cell.length_a   1.000
_cell.length_b   1.000
_cell.length_c   1.000
_cell.angle_alpha   90.00
_cell.angle_beta   90.00
_cell.angle_gamma   90.00
#
_symmetry.space_group_name_H-M   'P 1'
#
loop_
_entity.id
_entity.type
_entity.pdbx_description
1 polymer ?
#
loop_
_entity_poly.entity_id
_entity_poly.type
_entity_poly.pdbx_seq_one_letter_code
_entity_poly.pdbx_strand_id
1 'polypeptide(L)'
;GIAGSTLVTCMARNGTEFGIRVSGLQDAWFTAPAEIPVGLFFPGFTQDDANPDIGDSTITETAGIGAFAMAAAPAIVKFVGGTPAMALESTLEMYEITVAENPAFGIPQLDFRGTPTGIDIRKVVRTGITPRVNTGIAHRKAGIGQVGAGLVRPPMACFEQAVEAMASTLR
;
A
#
# COMPACT_ATOMS: atom_id res chain seq x y z
N GLY A 1 -6.72 -0.94 20.46
CA GLY A 1 -6.53 0.27 19.66
C GLY A 1 -6.27 1.47 20.55
N ILE A 2 -5.71 2.56 20.00
CA ILE A 2 -5.51 3.83 20.72
C ILE A 2 -6.66 4.78 20.36
N ALA A 3 -7.47 5.19 21.33
CA ALA A 3 -8.62 6.07 21.09
C ALA A 3 -8.21 7.36 20.35
N GLY A 4 -8.99 7.76 19.34
CA GLY A 4 -8.72 8.94 18.51
C GLY A 4 -7.54 8.82 17.53
N SER A 5 -6.82 7.71 17.53
CA SER A 5 -5.72 7.49 16.59
C SER A 5 -6.24 7.15 15.19
N THR A 6 -5.82 7.93 14.19
CA THR A 6 -6.18 7.77 12.77
C THR A 6 -5.17 6.94 11.98
N LEU A 7 -4.27 6.24 12.68
CA LEU A 7 -3.24 5.42 12.07
C LEU A 7 -3.83 4.12 11.53
N VAL A 8 -3.56 3.83 10.26
CA VAL A 8 -3.78 2.50 9.68
C VAL A 8 -2.82 1.52 10.35
N THR A 9 -3.36 0.42 10.88
CA THR A 9 -2.59 -0.63 11.56
C THR A 9 -2.54 -1.93 10.77
N CYS A 10 -3.42 -2.09 9.78
CA CYS A 10 -3.41 -3.21 8.87
C CYS A 10 -3.94 -2.78 7.52
N MET A 11 -3.26 -3.20 6.46
CA MET A 11 -3.77 -3.27 5.10
C MET A 11 -3.67 -4.73 4.65
N ALA A 12 -4.75 -5.29 4.12
CA ALA A 12 -4.81 -6.67 3.64
C ALA A 12 -5.81 -6.78 2.48
N ARG A 13 -5.70 -7.85 1.70
CA ARG A 13 -6.59 -8.10 0.56
C ARG A 13 -6.73 -9.58 0.28
N ASN A 14 -7.86 -9.99 -0.27
CA ASN A 14 -8.22 -11.41 -0.43
C ASN A 14 -8.48 -11.82 -1.89
N GLY A 15 -8.13 -10.98 -2.86
CA GLY A 15 -8.40 -11.22 -4.28
C GLY A 15 -9.80 -10.80 -4.73
N THR A 16 -10.61 -10.23 -3.83
CA THR A 16 -11.91 -9.61 -4.15
C THR A 16 -12.05 -8.23 -3.53
N GLU A 17 -11.66 -8.08 -2.26
CA GLU A 17 -11.70 -6.85 -1.48
C GLU A 17 -10.32 -6.48 -0.93
N PHE A 18 -10.10 -5.18 -0.82
CA PHE A 18 -9.02 -4.59 -0.04
C PHE A 18 -9.61 -4.04 1.25
N GLY A 19 -8.99 -4.33 2.38
CA GLY A 19 -9.44 -3.92 3.71
C GLY A 19 -8.36 -3.18 4.48
N ILE A 20 -8.78 -2.19 5.27
CA ILE A 20 -7.92 -1.54 6.26
C ILE A 20 -8.50 -1.64 7.67
N ARG A 21 -7.60 -1.63 8.66
CA ARG A 21 -7.92 -1.41 10.08
C ARG A 21 -7.22 -0.15 10.58
N VAL A 22 -7.88 0.55 11.49
CA VAL A 22 -7.39 1.81 12.05
C VAL A 22 -7.33 1.72 13.57
N SER A 23 -6.25 2.21 14.16
CA SER A 23 -5.95 2.07 15.60
C SER A 23 -7.10 2.54 16.50
N GLY A 24 -7.73 3.67 16.21
CA GLY A 24 -8.84 4.22 16.99
C GLY A 24 -10.21 3.59 16.73
N LEU A 25 -10.31 2.66 15.77
CA LEU A 25 -11.58 2.04 15.33
C LEU A 25 -11.67 0.54 15.68
N GLN A 26 -10.90 0.12 16.68
CA GLN A 26 -10.95 -1.24 17.24
C GLN A 26 -10.72 -2.35 16.18
N ASP A 27 -11.65 -3.31 16.08
CA ASP A 27 -11.58 -4.47 15.17
C ASP A 27 -12.39 -4.28 13.89
N ALA A 28 -12.92 -3.08 13.64
CA ALA A 28 -13.66 -2.77 12.42
C ALA A 28 -12.74 -2.84 11.19
N TRP A 29 -13.27 -3.46 10.13
CA TRP A 29 -12.69 -3.45 8.80
C TRP A 29 -13.44 -2.47 7.91
N PHE A 30 -12.70 -1.70 7.15
CA PHE A 30 -13.25 -0.84 6.09
C PHE A 30 -12.78 -1.42 4.76
N THR A 31 -13.71 -1.86 3.93
CA THR A 31 -13.41 -2.59 2.69
C THR A 31 -13.94 -1.89 1.46
N ALA A 32 -13.31 -2.18 0.33
CA ALA A 32 -13.75 -1.83 -1.01
C ALA A 32 -13.18 -2.84 -2.01
N PRO A 33 -13.69 -2.92 -3.25
CA PRO A 33 -13.17 -3.86 -4.26
C PRO A 33 -11.66 -3.74 -4.45
N ALA A 34 -10.96 -4.86 -4.47
CA ALA A 34 -9.51 -4.89 -4.70
C ALA A 34 -9.20 -4.46 -6.14
N GLU A 35 -8.20 -3.59 -6.30
CA GLU A 35 -7.71 -3.18 -7.60
C GLU A 35 -6.85 -4.28 -8.24
N ILE A 36 -6.71 -4.23 -9.57
CA ILE A 36 -5.88 -5.16 -10.32
C ILE A 36 -4.47 -4.56 -10.45
N PRO A 37 -3.42 -5.26 -9.99
CA PRO A 37 -2.04 -4.78 -10.17
C PRO A 37 -1.64 -4.69 -11.64
N VAL A 38 -0.84 -3.67 -11.96
CA VAL A 38 -0.29 -3.44 -13.30
C VAL A 38 1.23 -3.42 -13.24
N GLY A 39 1.89 -4.11 -14.15
CA GLY A 39 3.35 -4.20 -14.16
C GLY A 39 3.90 -5.08 -15.27
N LEU A 40 4.99 -5.79 -14.96
CA LEU A 40 5.68 -6.68 -15.89
C LEU A 40 5.14 -8.10 -15.75
N PHE A 41 4.77 -8.69 -16.88
CA PHE A 41 4.29 -10.07 -16.97
C PHE A 41 5.41 -11.01 -17.42
N PHE A 42 5.39 -12.23 -16.91
CA PHE A 42 6.27 -13.30 -17.37
C PHE A 42 5.91 -13.72 -18.80
N PRO A 43 6.87 -14.29 -19.57
CA PRO A 43 6.60 -14.71 -20.94
C PRO A 43 5.38 -15.63 -21.04
N GLY A 44 4.44 -15.26 -21.93
CA GLY A 44 3.20 -16.02 -22.15
C GLY A 44 2.00 -15.57 -21.33
N PHE A 45 2.14 -14.59 -20.42
CA PHE A 45 1.04 -14.00 -19.67
C PHE A 45 0.81 -12.53 -20.02
N THR A 46 -0.40 -12.06 -19.75
CA THR A 46 -0.86 -10.70 -20.03
C THR A 46 -1.70 -10.14 -18.89
N GLN A 47 -2.09 -8.86 -19.00
CA GLN A 47 -3.00 -8.22 -18.03
C GLN A 47 -4.33 -8.97 -17.88
N ASP A 48 -4.82 -9.63 -18.93
CA ASP A 48 -6.08 -10.39 -18.91
C ASP A 48 -6.01 -11.66 -18.05
N ASP A 49 -4.80 -12.08 -17.66
CA ASP A 49 -4.56 -13.22 -16.78
C ASP A 49 -4.54 -12.81 -15.29
N ALA A 50 -4.43 -11.51 -14.99
CA ALA A 50 -4.26 -11.01 -13.63
C ALA A 50 -5.51 -11.17 -12.76
N ASN A 51 -5.30 -11.57 -11.50
CA ASN A 51 -6.29 -11.52 -10.44
C ASN A 51 -6.30 -10.13 -9.76
N PRO A 52 -7.41 -9.70 -9.14
CA PRO A 52 -7.37 -8.60 -8.19
C PRO A 52 -6.36 -8.87 -7.06
N ASP A 53 -5.80 -7.82 -6.47
CA ASP A 53 -4.71 -7.94 -5.50
C ASP A 53 -5.08 -8.83 -4.30
N ILE A 54 -4.11 -9.65 -3.85
CA ILE A 54 -4.35 -10.72 -2.88
C ILE A 54 -3.15 -10.90 -1.92
N GLY A 55 -3.49 -11.21 -0.66
CA GLY A 55 -2.58 -11.57 0.42
C GLY A 55 -2.57 -10.55 1.56
N ASP A 56 -1.74 -10.82 2.57
CA ASP A 56 -1.52 -9.92 3.71
C ASP A 56 -0.20 -9.15 3.62
N SER A 57 0.57 -9.36 2.54
CA SER A 57 1.88 -8.75 2.36
C SER A 57 1.87 -7.22 2.43
N THR A 58 0.76 -6.55 2.15
CA THR A 58 0.59 -5.09 2.34
C THR A 58 0.80 -4.60 3.78
N ILE A 59 0.92 -5.53 4.75
CA ILE A 59 1.44 -5.21 6.07
C ILE A 59 2.86 -4.63 6.01
N THR A 60 3.65 -4.95 4.98
CA THR A 60 4.99 -4.37 4.77
C THR A 60 4.92 -2.86 4.54
N GLU A 61 4.04 -2.42 3.64
CA GLU A 61 3.79 -1.00 3.37
C GLU A 61 3.16 -0.30 4.56
N THR A 62 2.28 -1.00 5.29
CA THR A 62 1.71 -0.49 6.55
C THR A 62 2.81 -0.20 7.58
N ALA A 63 3.86 -1.01 7.60
CA ALA A 63 5.03 -0.85 8.47
C ALA A 63 6.09 0.12 7.93
N GLY A 64 5.86 0.78 6.79
CA GLY A 64 6.79 1.75 6.19
C GLY A 64 7.85 1.14 5.27
N ILE A 65 7.79 -0.16 4.96
CA ILE A 65 8.72 -0.83 4.04
C ILE A 65 8.00 -1.24 2.74
N GLY A 66 8.63 -2.05 1.88
CA GLY A 66 8.06 -2.37 0.57
C GLY A 66 8.07 -1.14 -0.35
N ALA A 67 6.92 -0.80 -0.95
CA ALA A 67 6.82 0.38 -1.83
C ALA A 67 7.12 1.72 -1.13
N PHE A 68 6.97 1.78 0.20
CA PHE A 68 7.30 2.99 0.98
C PHE A 68 8.82 3.21 1.06
N ALA A 69 9.61 2.13 0.93
CA ALA A 69 11.08 2.15 0.94
C ALA A 69 11.68 1.91 -0.46
N MET A 70 10.92 2.10 -1.53
CA MET A 70 11.33 1.74 -2.89
C MET A 70 12.59 2.50 -3.36
N ALA A 71 12.81 3.72 -2.86
CA ALA A 71 14.04 4.49 -3.06
C ALA A 71 15.32 3.75 -2.62
N ALA A 72 15.22 2.86 -1.62
CA ALA A 72 16.34 2.04 -1.14
C ALA A 72 16.64 0.83 -2.04
N ALA A 73 15.72 0.48 -2.96
CA ALA A 73 15.80 -0.70 -3.80
C ALA A 73 15.57 -0.38 -5.30
N PRO A 74 16.32 0.54 -5.92
CA PRO A 74 16.04 1.01 -7.29
C PRO A 74 16.06 -0.11 -8.34
N ALA A 75 16.73 -1.24 -8.09
CA ALA A 75 16.74 -2.39 -8.98
C ALA A 75 15.35 -3.05 -9.14
N ILE A 76 14.44 -2.87 -8.18
CA ILE A 76 13.12 -3.51 -8.18
C ILE A 76 12.27 -3.11 -9.38
N VAL A 77 12.52 -1.94 -9.98
CA VAL A 77 11.76 -1.46 -11.15
C VAL A 77 11.95 -2.34 -12.39
N LYS A 78 13.02 -3.14 -12.44
CA LYS A 78 13.19 -4.17 -13.47
C LYS A 78 12.24 -5.36 -13.30
N PHE A 79 11.60 -5.48 -12.13
CA PHE A 79 10.69 -6.55 -11.77
C PHE A 79 9.24 -6.06 -11.65
N VAL A 80 8.99 -4.92 -10.99
CA VAL A 80 7.63 -4.36 -10.81
C VAL A 80 7.24 -3.33 -11.87
N GLY A 81 8.16 -2.98 -12.77
CA GLY A 81 7.97 -1.92 -13.77
C GLY A 81 8.37 -0.53 -13.26
N GLY A 82 8.45 0.43 -14.20
CA GLY A 82 8.77 1.83 -13.93
C GLY A 82 10.26 2.18 -14.03
N THR A 83 10.68 3.23 -13.33
CA THR A 83 12.04 3.79 -13.41
C THR A 83 12.63 4.05 -12.02
N PRO A 84 13.97 4.13 -11.86
CA PRO A 84 14.57 4.49 -10.59
C PRO A 84 14.09 5.84 -10.04
N ALA A 85 13.76 6.80 -10.92
CA ALA A 85 13.16 8.08 -10.53
C ALA A 85 11.76 7.88 -9.94
N MET A 86 10.92 7.06 -10.57
CA MET A 86 9.60 6.70 -10.03
C MET A 86 9.69 5.98 -8.67
N ALA A 87 10.72 5.16 -8.45
CA ALA A 87 10.95 4.52 -7.15
C ALA A 87 11.25 5.57 -6.05
N LEU A 88 12.07 6.57 -6.36
CA LEU A 88 12.35 7.70 -5.48
C LEU A 88 11.08 8.53 -5.20
N GLU A 89 10.36 8.90 -6.25
CA GLU A 89 9.10 9.66 -6.16
C GLU A 89 8.04 8.91 -5.35
N SER A 90 7.95 7.58 -5.49
CA SER A 90 7.02 6.76 -4.72
C SER A 90 7.29 6.84 -3.22
N THR A 91 8.56 6.74 -2.80
CA THR A 91 8.93 6.94 -1.39
C THR A 91 8.64 8.37 -0.93
N LEU A 92 8.98 9.38 -1.74
CA LEU A 92 8.76 10.78 -1.40
C LEU A 92 7.28 11.10 -1.19
N GLU A 93 6.42 10.60 -2.08
CA GLU A 93 4.96 10.75 -2.03
C GLU A 93 4.37 10.15 -0.74
N MET A 94 4.93 9.06 -0.21
CA MET A 94 4.43 8.42 1.01
C MET A 94 4.72 9.23 2.28
N TYR A 95 5.70 10.14 2.30
CA TYR A 95 5.86 11.08 3.42
C TYR A 95 4.66 12.03 3.57
N GLU A 96 3.93 12.32 2.49
CA GLU A 96 2.75 13.21 2.54
C GLU A 96 1.58 12.61 3.31
N ILE A 97 1.50 11.27 3.37
CA ILE A 97 0.39 10.55 4.01
C ILE A 97 0.76 9.87 5.33
N THR A 98 2.02 9.92 5.73
CA THR A 98 2.51 9.30 6.96
C THR A 98 2.80 10.33 8.05
N VAL A 99 2.80 9.91 9.32
CA VAL A 99 2.97 10.83 10.47
C VAL A 99 4.40 10.97 10.95
N ALA A 100 5.29 10.03 10.59
CA ALA A 100 6.65 10.00 11.09
C ALA A 100 7.62 9.36 10.08
N GLU A 101 8.91 9.53 10.35
CA GLU A 101 9.98 8.76 9.72
C GLU A 101 10.45 7.69 10.72
N ASN A 102 10.68 6.45 10.27
CA ASN A 102 11.21 5.38 11.13
C ASN A 102 12.74 5.28 11.00
N PRO A 103 13.51 5.68 12.03
CA PRO A 103 14.98 5.70 11.97
C PRO A 103 15.61 4.30 11.97
N ALA A 104 14.86 3.24 12.30
CA ALA A 104 15.34 1.87 12.20
C ALA A 104 15.54 1.42 10.74
N PHE A 105 14.87 2.09 9.79
CA PHE A 105 14.93 1.81 8.36
C PHE A 105 15.37 3.07 7.60
N GLY A 106 16.67 3.36 7.62
CA GLY A 106 17.24 4.49 6.89
C GLY A 106 17.37 4.21 5.38
N ILE A 107 17.09 5.21 4.55
CA ILE A 107 17.19 5.13 3.09
C ILE A 107 18.47 5.85 2.62
N PRO A 108 19.53 5.13 2.19
CA PRO A 108 20.83 5.73 1.86
C PRO A 108 20.75 6.82 0.77
N GLN A 109 19.88 6.64 -0.22
CA GLN A 109 19.68 7.56 -1.35
C GLN A 109 19.01 8.88 -0.92
N LEU A 110 18.46 8.94 0.29
CA LEU A 110 17.82 10.10 0.89
C LEU A 110 18.61 10.56 2.13
N ASP A 111 19.94 10.46 2.10
CA ASP A 111 20.82 10.81 3.22
C ASP A 111 20.44 10.13 4.54
N PHE A 112 20.01 8.86 4.46
CA PHE A 112 19.56 8.05 5.59
C PHE A 112 18.33 8.60 6.32
N ARG A 113 17.49 9.42 5.68
CA ARG A 113 16.13 9.68 6.15
C ARG A 113 15.39 8.37 6.46
N GLY A 114 14.61 8.36 7.53
CA GLY A 114 13.87 7.17 7.94
C GLY A 114 12.69 6.91 7.00
N THR A 115 12.31 5.66 6.79
CA THR A 115 11.16 5.34 5.94
C THR A 115 9.86 6.04 6.40
N PRO A 116 8.99 6.47 5.48
CA PRO A 116 7.69 7.06 5.83
C PRO A 116 6.85 6.02 6.58
N THR A 117 6.40 6.32 7.79
CA THR A 117 5.76 5.35 8.69
C THR A 117 4.52 5.91 9.38
N GLY A 118 3.50 5.06 9.50
CA GLY A 118 2.23 5.40 10.14
C GLY A 118 1.32 6.19 9.20
N ILE A 119 0.65 5.47 8.31
CA ILE A 119 -0.33 6.03 7.36
C ILE A 119 -1.50 6.63 8.14
N ASP A 120 -1.80 7.90 7.90
CA ASP A 120 -2.93 8.62 8.52
C ASP A 120 -4.10 8.72 7.54
N ILE A 121 -5.24 8.09 7.88
CA ILE A 121 -6.43 8.09 7.02
C ILE A 121 -6.90 9.51 6.66
N ARG A 122 -6.69 10.50 7.54
CA ARG A 122 -7.05 11.91 7.26
C ARG A 122 -6.15 12.51 6.19
N LYS A 123 -4.85 12.20 6.24
CA LYS A 123 -3.89 12.70 5.25
C LYS A 123 -4.17 12.08 3.89
N VAL A 124 -4.46 10.77 3.84
CA VAL A 124 -4.86 10.07 2.62
C VAL A 124 -6.06 10.75 1.95
N VAL A 125 -7.17 10.91 2.69
CA VAL A 125 -8.40 11.53 2.14
C VAL A 125 -8.17 13.00 1.77
N ARG A 126 -7.47 13.78 2.62
CA ARG A 126 -7.22 15.21 2.38
C ARG A 126 -6.34 15.47 1.16
N THR A 127 -5.32 14.64 0.93
CA THR A 127 -4.37 14.83 -0.17
C THR A 127 -4.82 14.17 -1.46
N GLY A 128 -5.75 13.21 -1.39
CA GLY A 128 -6.10 12.36 -2.52
C GLY A 128 -5.03 11.29 -2.83
N ILE A 129 -3.99 11.17 -2.00
CA ILE A 129 -2.88 10.23 -2.20
C ILE A 129 -3.20 8.95 -1.44
N THR A 130 -3.38 7.84 -2.15
CA THR A 130 -3.48 6.50 -1.56
C THR A 130 -2.09 5.86 -1.42
N PRO A 131 -1.91 4.89 -0.50
CA PRO A 131 -0.66 4.15 -0.38
C PRO A 131 -0.20 3.52 -1.70
N ARG A 132 1.11 3.50 -1.95
CA ARG A 132 1.73 2.71 -3.02
C ARG A 132 1.95 1.29 -2.52
N VAL A 133 1.73 0.28 -3.35
CA VAL A 133 1.99 -1.13 -3.04
C VAL A 133 2.76 -1.79 -4.18
N ASN A 134 3.84 -2.49 -3.83
CA ASN A 134 4.56 -3.40 -4.72
C ASN A 134 4.02 -4.81 -4.46
N THR A 135 3.56 -5.53 -5.49
CA THR A 135 2.95 -6.84 -5.31
C THR A 135 3.28 -7.81 -6.44
N GLY A 136 3.23 -9.10 -6.14
CA GLY A 136 3.22 -10.14 -7.17
C GLY A 136 1.85 -10.19 -7.84
N ILE A 137 1.82 -10.33 -9.16
CA ILE A 137 0.58 -10.50 -9.91
C ILE A 137 0.25 -11.99 -9.94
N ALA A 138 -0.82 -12.39 -9.27
CA ALA A 138 -1.32 -13.76 -9.30
C ALA A 138 -2.24 -13.97 -10.52
N HIS A 139 -2.26 -15.18 -11.07
CA HIS A 139 -3.22 -15.53 -12.11
C HIS A 139 -4.64 -15.63 -11.53
N ARG A 140 -5.66 -15.15 -12.26
CA ARG A 140 -7.09 -15.33 -11.95
C ARG A 140 -7.60 -16.76 -11.95
N LYS A 141 -6.82 -17.73 -12.44
CA LYS A 141 -7.16 -19.16 -12.46
C LYS A 141 -6.36 -19.85 -11.36
N ALA A 142 -7.07 -20.55 -10.47
CA ALA A 142 -6.46 -21.27 -9.36
C ALA A 142 -5.41 -22.27 -9.84
N GLY A 143 -4.29 -22.34 -9.12
CA GLY A 143 -3.21 -23.31 -9.36
C GLY A 143 -2.10 -22.87 -10.33
N ILE A 144 -2.25 -21.76 -11.07
CA ILE A 144 -1.19 -21.28 -11.98
C ILE A 144 -0.11 -20.49 -11.21
N GLY A 145 -0.50 -19.73 -10.19
CA GLY A 145 0.43 -18.99 -9.33
C GLY A 145 0.78 -17.60 -9.86
N GLN A 146 2.01 -17.15 -9.61
CA GLN A 146 2.48 -15.82 -9.98
C GLN A 146 2.76 -15.72 -11.49
N VAL A 147 2.21 -14.69 -12.14
CA VAL A 147 2.34 -14.43 -13.58
C VAL A 147 3.07 -13.12 -13.88
N GLY A 148 3.46 -12.37 -12.85
CA GLY A 148 4.19 -11.12 -12.98
C GLY A 148 4.42 -10.44 -11.65
N ALA A 149 4.86 -9.19 -11.70
CA ALA A 149 4.93 -8.29 -10.56
C ALA A 149 4.65 -6.86 -10.99
N GLY A 150 4.08 -6.08 -10.08
CA GLY A 150 3.56 -4.77 -10.44
C GLY A 150 3.28 -3.86 -9.26
N LEU A 151 2.66 -2.76 -9.62
CA LEU A 151 2.22 -1.70 -8.73
C LEU A 151 0.72 -1.73 -8.63
N VAL A 152 0.20 -1.46 -7.44
CA VAL A 152 -1.22 -1.27 -7.19
C VAL A 152 -1.41 -0.20 -6.13
N ARG A 153 -2.59 0.39 -6.10
CA ARG A 153 -3.01 1.33 -5.07
C ARG A 153 -4.26 0.80 -4.39
N PRO A 154 -4.36 0.88 -3.05
CA PRO A 154 -5.61 0.60 -2.35
C PRO A 154 -6.73 1.54 -2.81
N PRO A 155 -7.98 1.07 -2.86
CA PRO A 155 -9.13 1.90 -3.22
C PRO A 155 -9.36 3.00 -2.18
N MET A 156 -9.59 4.24 -2.62
CA MET A 156 -9.82 5.39 -1.72
C MET A 156 -11.00 5.18 -0.76
N ALA A 157 -12.03 4.48 -1.22
CA ALA A 157 -13.28 4.29 -0.49
C ALA A 157 -13.09 3.67 0.91
N CYS A 158 -12.09 2.80 1.13
CA CYS A 158 -11.86 2.23 2.46
C CYS A 158 -11.32 3.28 3.47
N PHE A 159 -10.58 4.28 3.00
CA PHE A 159 -10.10 5.39 3.83
C PHE A 159 -11.20 6.41 4.11
N GLU A 160 -12.05 6.71 3.13
CA GLU A 160 -13.21 7.59 3.31
C GLU A 160 -14.17 7.04 4.37
N GLN A 161 -14.55 5.76 4.25
CA GLN A 161 -15.37 5.07 5.24
C GLN A 161 -14.74 5.11 6.65
N ALA A 162 -13.43 4.91 6.74
CA ALA A 162 -12.72 4.96 8.01
C ALA A 162 -12.71 6.38 8.63
N VAL A 163 -12.60 7.43 7.81
CA VAL A 163 -12.67 8.82 8.28
C VAL A 163 -14.08 9.15 8.80
N GLU A 164 -15.12 8.72 8.10
CA GLU A 164 -16.52 8.89 8.53
C GLU A 164 -16.80 8.17 9.87
N ALA A 165 -16.31 6.94 10.00
CA ALA A 165 -16.41 6.18 11.24
C ALA A 165 -15.66 6.88 12.38
N MET A 166 -14.44 7.36 12.15
CA MET A 166 -13.68 8.13 13.15
C MET A 166 -14.43 9.39 13.59
N ALA A 167 -14.98 10.16 12.64
CA ALA A 167 -15.75 11.36 12.96
C ALA A 167 -16.97 11.04 13.84
N SER A 168 -17.58 9.87 13.65
CA SER A 168 -18.72 9.42 14.46
C SER A 168 -18.34 9.05 15.90
N THR A 169 -17.08 8.68 16.16
CA THR A 169 -16.59 8.41 17.53
C THR A 169 -16.27 9.66 18.35
N LEU A 170 -16.22 10.83 17.71
CA LEU A 170 -15.88 12.11 18.33
C LEU A 170 -17.13 12.98 18.63
N ARG A 171 -18.32 12.44 18.37
CA ARG A 171 -19.61 13.04 18.69
C ARG A 171 -20.08 12.56 20.06
#